data_AF-A0A336NG26-F1
#
_entry.id   AF-A0A336NG26-F1
#
_cell.length_a   1.000
_cell.length_b   1.000
_cell.length_c   1.000
_cell.angle_alpha   90.00
_cell.angle_beta   90.00
_cell.angle_gamma   90.00
#
_symmetry.space_group_name_H-M   'P 1'
#
loop_
_entity.id
_entity.type
_entity.pdbx_description
1 polymer ?
#
loop_
_entity_poly.entity_id
_entity_poly.type
_entity_poly.pdbx_seq_one_letter_code
_entity_poly.pdbx_strand_id
1 'polypeptide(L)'
;MGFKKATKASIEFNSSFQIAESFYNLFNDTEKRLLNLASIEAAIFLQLHDKNIRKMKTIVLQEDFVGIKGDVCDIILKVPENHIGISAKHNHSAIKHPHLFGKIDFGKEWAGYPV
;
A
#
# COMPACT_ATOMS: atom_id res chain seq x y z
N MET A 1 -20.53 -0.01 -18.66
CA MET A 1 -19.30 -0.75 -19.02
C MET A 1 -19.04 -1.73 -17.90
N GLY A 2 -19.34 -3.02 -18.11
CA GLY A 2 -19.32 -4.02 -17.02
C GLY A 2 -17.89 -4.31 -16.55
N PHE A 3 -17.66 -4.20 -15.25
CA PHE A 3 -16.38 -4.49 -14.61
C PHE A 3 -16.05 -5.98 -14.74
N LYS A 4 -15.25 -6.34 -15.75
CA LYS A 4 -14.60 -7.66 -15.79
C LYS A 4 -13.52 -7.70 -14.71
N LYS A 5 -13.37 -8.86 -14.05
CA LYS A 5 -12.30 -9.15 -13.09
C LYS A 5 -10.95 -8.66 -13.64
N ALA A 6 -10.43 -7.56 -13.08
CA ALA A 6 -9.34 -6.79 -13.68
C ALA A 6 -7.97 -7.49 -13.59
N THR A 7 -7.83 -8.50 -12.72
CA THR A 7 -6.59 -9.26 -12.52
C THR A 7 -6.88 -10.69 -12.04
N LYS A 8 -5.92 -11.60 -12.29
CA LYS A 8 -5.89 -12.96 -11.72
C LYS A 8 -5.06 -13.04 -10.44
N ALA A 9 -4.50 -11.92 -9.98
CA ALA A 9 -3.67 -11.87 -8.78
C ALA A 9 -4.44 -12.34 -7.54
N SER A 10 -3.78 -13.10 -6.67
CA SER A 10 -4.29 -13.42 -5.35
C SER A 10 -3.94 -12.30 -4.36
N ILE A 11 -4.83 -12.07 -3.39
CA ILE A 11 -4.51 -11.23 -2.24
C ILE A 11 -3.98 -12.15 -1.13
N GLU A 12 -2.91 -11.74 -0.48
CA GLU A 12 -2.38 -12.42 0.70
C GLU A 12 -3.14 -11.94 1.95
N PHE A 13 -3.83 -12.86 2.62
CA PHE A 13 -4.62 -12.57 3.81
C PHE A 13 -3.75 -12.65 5.08
N ASN A 14 -2.90 -11.64 5.27
CA ASN A 14 -2.03 -11.52 6.43
C ASN A 14 -2.64 -10.64 7.55
N SER A 15 -1.88 -10.43 8.62
CA SER A 15 -2.26 -9.60 9.77
C SER A 15 -2.58 -8.15 9.37
N SER A 16 -1.74 -7.53 8.53
CA SER A 16 -1.96 -6.18 8.00
C SER A 16 -3.26 -6.07 7.21
N PHE A 17 -3.58 -7.08 6.40
CA PHE A 17 -4.85 -7.13 5.69
C PHE A 17 -6.04 -7.13 6.65
N GLN A 18 -6.02 -7.98 7.68
CA GLN A 18 -7.10 -8.08 8.66
C GLN A 18 -7.29 -6.76 9.41
N ILE A 19 -6.19 -6.11 9.79
CA ILE A 19 -6.23 -4.80 10.45
C ILE A 19 -6.83 -3.75 9.52
N ALA A 20 -6.33 -3.63 8.28
CA ALA A 20 -6.85 -2.67 7.31
C ALA A 20 -8.33 -2.91 6.99
N GLU A 21 -8.75 -4.16 6.85
CA GLU A 21 -10.15 -4.55 6.65
C GLU A 21 -11.03 -4.15 7.84
N SER A 22 -10.56 -4.38 9.07
CA SER A 22 -11.28 -3.97 10.28
C SER A 22 -11.53 -2.46 10.32
N PHE A 23 -10.50 -1.63 10.01
CA PHE A 23 -10.64 -0.18 9.96
C PHE A 23 -11.53 0.28 8.81
N TYR A 24 -11.37 -0.32 7.63
CA TYR A 24 -12.22 -0.03 6.49
C TYR A 24 -13.69 -0.31 6.81
N ASN A 25 -13.98 -1.38 7.56
CA ASN A 25 -15.34 -1.73 7.96
C ASN A 25 -15.98 -0.74 8.94
N LEU A 26 -15.20 0.05 9.68
CA LEU A 26 -15.70 1.10 10.58
C LEU A 26 -16.19 2.35 9.85
N PHE A 27 -15.78 2.56 8.59
CA PHE A 27 -16.23 3.70 7.80
C PHE A 27 -17.71 3.64 7.46
N ASN A 28 -18.35 4.80 7.36
CA ASN A 28 -19.72 4.91 6.87
C ASN A 28 -19.79 4.68 5.35
N ASP A 29 -21.00 4.50 4.82
CA ASP A 29 -21.21 4.17 3.41
C ASP A 29 -20.66 5.24 2.45
N THR A 30 -20.69 6.52 2.84
CA THR A 30 -20.17 7.62 2.02
C THR A 30 -18.64 7.57 1.94
N GLU A 31 -17.98 7.37 3.08
CA GLU A 31 -16.52 7.21 3.16
C GLU A 31 -16.04 5.99 2.36
N LYS A 32 -16.70 4.83 2.57
CA LYS A 32 -16.40 3.60 1.81
C LYS A 32 -16.56 3.82 0.31
N ARG A 33 -17.66 4.47 -0.10
CA ARG A 33 -17.90 4.79 -1.52
C ARG A 33 -16.79 5.68 -2.10
N LEU A 34 -16.37 6.72 -1.39
CA LEU A 34 -15.31 7.62 -1.84
C LEU A 34 -13.95 6.88 -1.96
N LEU A 35 -13.59 6.10 -0.95
CA LEU A 35 -12.37 5.29 -0.96
C LEU A 35 -12.37 4.27 -2.10
N ASN A 36 -13.49 3.59 -2.34
CA ASN A 36 -13.61 2.64 -3.44
C ASN A 36 -13.45 3.31 -4.81
N LEU A 37 -14.10 4.46 -5.02
CA LEU A 37 -13.96 5.19 -6.28
C LEU A 37 -12.51 5.63 -6.52
N ALA A 38 -11.87 6.22 -5.51
CA ALA A 38 -10.46 6.63 -5.61
C ALA A 38 -9.53 5.43 -5.89
N SER A 39 -9.75 4.31 -5.19
CA SER A 39 -8.96 3.09 -5.35
C SER A 39 -9.14 2.46 -6.74
N ILE A 40 -10.36 2.49 -7.29
CA ILE A 40 -10.65 2.00 -8.64
C ILE A 40 -9.91 2.85 -9.68
N GLU A 41 -10.00 4.18 -9.60
CA GLU A 41 -9.32 5.07 -10.54
C GLU A 41 -7.80 4.90 -10.48
N ALA A 42 -7.22 4.80 -9.27
CA ALA A 42 -5.80 4.52 -9.11
C ALA A 42 -5.41 3.16 -9.73
N ALA A 43 -6.20 2.11 -9.50
CA ALA A 43 -5.94 0.79 -10.07
C ALA A 43 -6.04 0.78 -11.60
N ILE A 44 -7.00 1.52 -12.18
CA ILE A 44 -7.12 1.69 -13.63
C ILE A 44 -5.90 2.44 -14.18
N PHE A 45 -5.52 3.55 -13.54
CA PHE A 45 -4.35 4.33 -13.93
C PHE A 45 -3.09 3.47 -13.98
N LEU A 46 -2.82 2.68 -12.94
CA LEU A 46 -1.69 1.77 -12.88
C LEU A 46 -1.74 0.71 -14.00
N GLN A 47 -2.90 0.12 -14.26
CA GLN A 47 -3.07 -0.89 -15.31
C GLN A 47 -2.94 -0.34 -16.75
N LEU A 48 -3.18 0.95 -16.94
CA LEU A 48 -3.01 1.63 -18.22
C LEU A 48 -1.54 2.03 -18.46
N HIS A 49 -0.82 2.40 -17.39
CA HIS A 49 0.53 2.95 -17.51
C HIS A 49 1.65 1.94 -17.23
N ASP A 50 1.36 0.80 -16.60
CA ASP A 50 2.33 -0.27 -16.42
C ASP A 50 1.76 -1.65 -16.85
N LYS A 51 2.30 -2.17 -17.95
CA LYS A 51 1.94 -3.48 -18.52
C LYS A 51 2.21 -4.66 -17.57
N ASN A 52 3.14 -4.50 -16.62
CA ASN A 52 3.51 -5.55 -15.66
C ASN A 52 2.46 -5.71 -14.57
N ILE A 53 1.67 -4.67 -14.26
CA ILE A 53 0.55 -4.73 -13.31
C ILE A 53 -0.45 -5.82 -13.73
N ARG A 54 -0.75 -5.93 -15.02
CA ARG A 54 -1.66 -6.97 -15.55
C ARG A 54 -1.11 -8.39 -15.41
N LYS A 55 0.20 -8.52 -15.23
CA LYS A 55 0.90 -9.79 -15.01
C LYS A 55 1.18 -10.06 -13.53
N MET A 56 0.73 -9.20 -12.63
CA MET A 56 0.96 -9.38 -11.19
C MET A 56 0.30 -10.67 -10.70
N LYS A 57 0.98 -11.38 -9.82
CA LYS A 57 0.51 -12.68 -9.28
C LYS A 57 -0.05 -12.54 -7.88
N THR A 58 0.47 -11.60 -7.09
CA THR A 58 0.11 -11.46 -5.68
C THR A 58 0.08 -9.99 -5.27
N ILE A 59 -0.86 -9.67 -4.40
CA ILE A 59 -1.02 -8.37 -3.73
C ILE A 59 -0.86 -8.63 -2.23
N VAL A 60 0.02 -7.88 -1.57
CA VAL A 60 0.32 -8.02 -0.14
C VAL A 60 0.19 -6.66 0.52
N LEU A 61 -0.51 -6.58 1.65
CA LEU A 61 -0.42 -5.42 2.53
C LEU A 61 0.80 -5.59 3.42
N GLN A 62 1.71 -4.63 3.41
CA GLN A 62 2.98 -4.76 4.10
C GLN A 62 2.79 -4.68 5.61
N GLU A 63 3.58 -5.46 6.37
CA GLU A 63 3.60 -5.35 7.83
C GLU A 63 4.40 -4.13 8.26
N ASP A 64 3.88 -3.40 9.26
CA ASP A 64 4.49 -2.16 9.77
C ASP A 64 5.97 -2.32 10.17
N PHE A 65 6.36 -3.53 10.60
CA PHE A 65 7.76 -3.84 10.94
C PHE A 65 8.74 -3.68 9.78
N VAL A 66 8.28 -3.84 8.53
CA VAL A 66 9.11 -3.63 7.34
C VAL A 66 9.32 -2.12 7.10
N GLY A 67 8.29 -1.30 7.39
CA GLY A 67 8.37 0.16 7.43
C GLY A 67 9.44 0.69 8.39
N ILE A 68 9.64 0.02 9.52
CA ILE A 68 10.70 0.36 10.50
C ILE A 68 12.10 0.19 9.91
N LYS A 69 12.27 -0.76 8.98
CA LYS A 69 13.55 -1.02 8.29
C LYS A 69 13.79 -0.13 7.08
N GLY A 70 12.88 0.80 6.79
CA GLY A 70 13.03 1.81 5.74
C GLY A 70 12.23 1.60 4.47
N ASP A 71 11.52 0.47 4.32
CA ASP A 71 10.56 0.29 3.22
C ASP A 71 9.15 0.64 3.70
N VAL A 72 8.79 1.91 3.49
CA VAL A 72 7.56 2.55 4.02
C VAL A 72 6.33 2.33 3.13
N CYS A 73 6.35 1.33 2.25
CA CYS A 73 5.24 1.03 1.37
C CYS A 73 4.06 0.43 2.15
N ASP A 74 2.84 0.74 1.74
CA ASP A 74 1.63 0.19 2.39
C ASP A 74 1.21 -1.13 1.70
N ILE A 75 1.38 -1.21 0.38
CA ILE A 75 0.97 -2.34 -0.46
C ILE A 75 2.12 -2.72 -1.39
N ILE A 76 2.39 -4.03 -1.54
CA ILE A 76 3.35 -4.59 -2.49
C ILE A 76 2.62 -5.42 -3.54
N LEU A 77 2.86 -5.10 -4.82
CA LEU A 77 2.43 -5.90 -5.96
C LEU A 77 3.59 -6.76 -6.47
N LYS A 78 3.45 -8.08 -6.44
CA LYS A 78 4.44 -9.01 -6.99
C LYS A 78 4.24 -9.15 -8.50
N VAL A 79 5.09 -8.48 -9.28
CA VAL A 79 5.11 -8.53 -10.75
C VAL A 79 6.23 -9.45 -11.25
N PRO A 80 6.29 -9.83 -12.55
CA PRO A 80 7.40 -10.64 -13.05
C PRO A 80 8.75 -9.96 -12.80
N GLU A 81 9.68 -10.68 -12.16
CA GLU A 81 11.07 -10.25 -11.95
C GLU A 81 11.25 -8.98 -11.10
N ASN A 82 10.18 -8.43 -10.50
CA ASN A 82 10.25 -7.23 -9.67
C ASN A 82 9.05 -7.13 -8.70
N HIS A 83 9.00 -6.04 -7.93
CA HIS A 83 7.84 -5.65 -7.14
C HIS A 83 7.53 -4.16 -7.36
N ILE A 84 6.27 -3.78 -7.15
CA ILE A 84 5.83 -2.39 -7.18
C ILE A 84 5.27 -2.07 -5.80
N GLY A 85 5.92 -1.13 -5.10
CA GLY A 85 5.44 -0.59 -3.83
C GLY A 85 4.47 0.55 -4.06
N ILE A 86 3.34 0.53 -3.36
CA ILE A 86 2.34 1.59 -3.36
C ILE A 86 2.22 2.09 -1.94
N SER A 87 2.40 3.40 -1.76
CA SER A 87 2.01 4.07 -0.53
C SER A 87 0.67 4.78 -0.74
N ALA A 88 -0.34 4.37 0.02
CA ALA A 88 -1.69 4.91 -0.07
C ALA A 88 -1.91 5.93 1.05
N LYS A 89 -2.16 7.19 0.69
CA LYS A 89 -2.41 8.26 1.67
C LYS A 89 -3.86 8.72 1.57
N HIS A 90 -4.53 8.76 2.71
CA HIS A 90 -5.87 9.32 2.85
C HIS A 90 -5.87 10.31 4.01
N ASN A 91 -6.21 11.57 3.69
CA ASN A 91 -6.21 12.70 4.61
C ASN A 91 -4.80 13.08 5.16
N HIS A 92 -4.45 14.35 5.08
CA HIS A 92 -3.13 14.86 5.51
C HIS A 92 -2.94 14.88 7.03
N SER A 93 -3.96 14.49 7.80
CA SER A 93 -3.88 14.23 9.24
C SER A 93 -3.15 12.94 9.61
N ALA A 94 -2.39 12.37 8.67
CA ALA A 94 -1.18 11.63 9.01
C ALA A 94 -0.24 12.60 9.75
N ILE A 95 -0.54 12.80 11.04
CA ILE A 95 0.43 13.26 12.04
C ILE A 95 1.68 12.47 11.74
N LYS A 96 2.68 13.19 11.23
CA LYS A 96 3.97 12.65 10.85
C LYS A 96 4.40 11.67 11.94
N HIS A 97 4.53 10.40 11.57
CA HIS A 97 5.19 9.34 12.31
C HIS A 97 5.11 9.45 13.86
N PRO A 98 4.20 8.72 14.53
CA PRO A 98 4.44 8.34 15.92
C PRO A 98 5.73 7.49 16.05
N HIS A 99 6.14 6.83 14.96
CA HIS A 99 7.23 5.85 14.92
C HIS A 99 8.62 6.44 14.65
N LEU A 100 8.72 7.74 14.39
CA LEU A 100 10.00 8.44 14.44
C LEU A 100 10.26 8.83 15.88
N PHE A 101 10.55 7.82 16.69
CA PHE A 101 11.35 8.04 17.88
C PHE A 101 12.55 8.88 17.45
N GLY A 102 12.76 10.03 18.09
CA GLY A 102 13.91 10.92 17.85
C GLY A 102 15.29 10.30 18.18
N LYS A 103 15.37 8.97 18.19
CA LYS A 103 16.57 8.14 18.34
C LYS A 103 17.02 7.49 17.04
N ILE A 104 16.19 7.48 15.99
CA ILE A 104 16.57 6.87 14.70
C ILE A 104 17.27 7.93 13.85
N ASP A 105 18.59 7.78 13.70
CA ASP A 105 19.39 8.51 12.74
C ASP A 105 19.16 7.91 11.35
N PHE A 106 18.31 8.57 10.56
CA PHE A 106 17.95 8.12 9.22
C PHE A 106 19.12 7.99 8.28
N GLY A 107 20.07 8.92 8.34
CA GLY A 107 21.25 8.88 7.49
C GLY A 107 22.04 7.62 7.81
N LYS A 108 22.23 7.32 9.09
CA LYS A 108 22.94 6.14 9.54
C LYS A 108 22.24 4.85 9.12
N GLU A 109 20.93 4.73 9.38
CA GLU A 109 20.20 3.48 9.14
C GLU A 109 19.93 3.24 7.63
N TRP A 110 19.70 4.29 6.85
CA TRP A 110 19.27 4.14 5.45
C TRP A 110 20.39 4.36 4.44
N ALA A 111 21.33 5.26 4.72
CA ALA A 111 22.44 5.59 3.83
C ALA A 111 23.80 5.11 4.34
N GLY A 112 23.88 4.63 5.59
CA GLY A 112 25.13 4.26 6.25
C GLY A 112 25.97 5.45 6.76
N TYR A 113 25.43 6.68 6.73
CA TYR A 113 26.13 7.90 7.13
C TYR A 113 25.29 8.73 8.10
N PRO A 114 25.75 8.98 9.33
CA PRO A 114 24.96 9.72 10.33
C PRO A 114 24.60 11.14 9.87
N VAL A 115 23.42 11.63 10.27
CA VAL A 115 22.96 13.03 10.08
C VAL A 115 23.05 13.87 11.35
#